data_AF-A0A1I1QQ86-F1
#
_entry.id   AF-A0A1I1QQ86-F1
#
_cell.length_a   1.000
_cell.length_b   1.000
_cell.length_c   1.000
_cell.angle_alpha   90.00
_cell.angle_beta   90.00
_cell.angle_gamma   90.00
#
_symmetry.space_group_name_H-M   'P 1'
#
loop_
_entity.id
_entity.type
_entity.pdbx_description
1 polymer ?
#
loop_
_entity_poly.entity_id
_entity_poly.type
_entity_poly.pdbx_seq_one_letter_code
_entity_poly.pdbx_strand_id
1 'polypeptide(L)'
;MQLEITKELFQYTFGYSAKLDVNEKYPLGMKVIYEPTAYLFDTDTFLICEKGSEESEYLGDTIPFPIVKQHEAMHAFVDSINNKRITNIFKHLPEQDFGKVFWGVFDDGGENFRAYHRFEESCRYSVIIKWCEDNNIPYYIKDKDIIKLLQYRPY
;
A
#
# COMPACT_ATOMS: atom_id res chain seq x y z
N MET A 1 18.44 11.35 14.13
CA MET A 1 18.43 10.58 12.87
C MET A 1 17.19 11.00 12.07
N GLN A 2 17.20 10.87 10.73
CA GLN A 2 16.02 11.15 9.90
C GLN A 2 15.77 9.97 8.96
N LEU A 3 14.49 9.63 8.76
CA LEU A 3 14.06 8.53 7.91
C LEU A 3 14.03 9.02 6.47
N GLU A 4 14.73 8.31 5.57
CA GLU A 4 14.57 8.53 4.15
C GLU A 4 13.34 7.76 3.66
N ILE A 5 12.35 8.45 3.12
CA ILE A 5 11.22 7.80 2.44
C ILE A 5 11.66 7.44 1.02
N THR A 6 11.87 6.14 0.79
CA THR A 6 12.32 5.57 -0.50
C THR A 6 11.25 4.69 -1.16
N LYS A 7 11.54 4.24 -2.39
CA LYS A 7 10.70 3.27 -3.13
C LYS A 7 10.69 1.88 -2.49
N GLU A 8 11.74 1.52 -1.77
CA GLU A 8 11.80 0.28 -1.00
C GLU A 8 10.90 0.38 0.24
N LEU A 9 10.90 1.53 0.92
CA LEU A 9 10.08 1.75 2.12
C LEU A 9 8.58 1.53 1.84
N PHE A 10 8.16 1.92 0.64
CA PHE A 10 6.80 1.68 0.15
C PHE A 10 6.40 0.20 0.20
N GLN A 11 7.30 -0.76 -0.02
CA GLN A 11 6.97 -2.18 -0.07
C GLN A 11 6.37 -2.69 1.25
N TYR A 12 6.82 -2.15 2.39
CA TYR A 12 6.36 -2.52 3.73
C TYR A 12 4.97 -1.98 4.09
N THR A 13 4.37 -1.14 3.24
CA THR A 13 2.98 -0.70 3.42
C THR A 13 1.97 -1.65 2.79
N PHE A 14 2.43 -2.65 2.04
CA PHE A 14 1.55 -3.70 1.54
C PHE A 14 1.32 -4.72 2.65
N GLY A 15 0.08 -4.84 3.10
CA GLY A 15 -0.28 -5.72 4.22
C GLY A 15 -0.23 -7.21 3.88
N TYR A 16 0.44 -7.60 2.80
CA TYR A 16 0.55 -8.99 2.35
C TYR A 16 1.94 -9.27 1.78
N SER A 17 2.52 -10.42 2.10
CA SER A 17 3.75 -10.91 1.47
C SER A 17 3.44 -12.10 0.55
N ALA A 18 4.14 -12.16 -0.58
CA ALA A 18 4.09 -13.30 -1.47
C ALA A 18 4.84 -14.49 -0.84
N LYS A 19 4.16 -15.61 -0.65
CA LYS A 19 4.75 -16.88 -0.24
C LYS A 19 4.51 -17.95 -1.28
N LEU A 20 5.49 -18.83 -1.45
CA LEU A 20 5.37 -19.98 -2.33
C LEU A 20 4.69 -21.12 -1.55
N ASP A 21 3.46 -21.42 -1.90
CA ASP A 21 2.76 -22.62 -1.44
C ASP A 21 3.06 -23.77 -2.38
N VAL A 22 3.79 -24.76 -1.88
CA VAL A 22 4.17 -25.97 -2.63
C VAL A 22 3.16 -27.05 -2.31
N ASN A 23 2.33 -27.40 -3.30
CA ASN A 23 1.26 -28.38 -3.15
C ASN A 23 1.08 -29.15 -4.46
N GLU A 24 1.04 -30.48 -4.39
CA GLU A 24 0.84 -31.37 -5.54
C GLU A 24 -0.49 -31.15 -6.27
N LYS A 25 -1.47 -30.49 -5.62
CA LYS A 25 -2.75 -30.13 -6.24
C LYS A 25 -2.65 -28.99 -7.26
N TYR A 26 -1.54 -28.23 -7.27
CA TYR A 26 -1.35 -27.14 -8.22
C TYR A 26 -0.77 -27.63 -9.56
N PRO A 27 -1.14 -27.03 -10.71
CA PRO A 27 -0.66 -27.46 -12.03
C PRO A 27 0.87 -27.50 -12.19
N LEU A 28 1.60 -26.67 -11.43
CA LEU A 28 3.06 -26.60 -11.41
C LEU A 28 3.66 -27.12 -10.10
N GLY A 29 2.87 -27.76 -9.24
CA GLY A 29 3.27 -28.15 -7.89
C GLY A 29 3.51 -26.98 -6.92
N MET A 30 3.34 -25.75 -7.39
CA MET A 30 3.55 -24.53 -6.61
C MET A 30 2.58 -23.43 -7.05
N LYS A 31 2.20 -22.58 -6.09
CA LYS A 31 1.36 -21.39 -6.30
C LYS A 31 1.87 -20.26 -5.41
N VAL A 32 1.94 -19.04 -5.93
CA VAL A 32 2.15 -17.86 -5.09
C VAL A 32 0.84 -17.55 -4.36
N ILE A 33 0.88 -17.58 -3.04
CA ILE A 33 -0.19 -17.11 -2.15
C ILE A 33 0.26 -15.81 -1.49
N TYR A 34 -0.71 -14.98 -1.11
CA TYR A 34 -0.45 -13.73 -0.41
C TYR A 34 -0.98 -13.85 1.01
N GLU A 35 -0.09 -13.83 1.99
CA GLU A 35 -0.45 -13.94 3.40
C GLU A 35 -0.41 -12.57 4.05
N PRO A 36 -1.35 -12.25 4.96
CA PRO A 36 -1.29 -11.01 5.72
C PRO A 36 0.06 -10.86 6.43
N THR A 37 0.69 -9.72 6.26
CA THR A 37 2.00 -9.42 6.86
C THR A 37 1.95 -8.04 7.50
N ALA A 38 2.49 -7.95 8.72
CA ALA A 38 2.63 -6.71 9.44
C ALA A 38 4.09 -6.43 9.70
N TYR A 39 4.47 -5.17 9.70
CA TYR A 39 5.84 -4.74 9.90
C TYR A 39 5.95 -3.86 11.15
N LEU A 40 7.08 -3.97 11.83
CA LEU A 40 7.47 -3.14 12.97
C LEU A 40 8.60 -2.21 12.54
N PHE A 41 8.56 -0.97 13.02
CA PHE A 41 9.62 0.01 12.86
C PHE A 41 10.29 0.27 14.21
N ASP A 42 11.60 0.11 14.25
CA ASP A 42 12.41 0.43 15.42
C ASP A 42 12.76 1.92 15.44
N THR A 43 12.37 2.62 16.50
CA THR A 43 12.51 4.08 16.60
C THR A 43 13.93 4.54 16.91
N ASP A 44 14.83 3.65 17.30
CA ASP A 44 16.22 3.97 17.61
C ASP A 44 17.14 3.77 16.39
N THR A 45 16.85 2.75 15.58
CA THR A 45 17.68 2.31 14.44
C THR A 45 17.07 2.59 13.08
N PHE A 46 15.77 2.89 13.04
CA PHE A 46 14.95 3.11 11.84
C PHE A 46 14.89 1.88 10.91
N LEU A 47 15.10 0.70 11.49
CA LEU A 47 14.96 -0.58 10.80
C LEU A 47 13.49 -1.01 10.76
N ILE A 48 13.13 -1.70 9.68
CA ILE A 48 11.81 -2.31 9.53
C ILE A 48 11.97 -3.82 9.46
N CYS A 49 11.19 -4.53 10.28
CA CYS A 49 11.21 -5.99 10.37
C CYS A 49 9.79 -6.55 10.27
N GLU A 50 9.66 -7.76 9.75
CA GLU A 50 8.40 -8.48 9.79
C GLU A 50 8.05 -8.82 11.24
N LYS A 51 6.81 -8.55 11.64
CA LYS A 51 6.35 -8.82 12.99
C LYS A 51 6.37 -10.33 13.25
N GLY A 52 7.15 -10.75 14.26
CA GLY A 52 7.29 -12.15 14.64
C GLY A 52 8.45 -12.88 13.92
N SER A 53 9.29 -12.15 13.18
CA SER A 53 10.59 -12.67 12.73
C SER A 53 11.60 -12.70 13.87
N GLU A 54 12.65 -13.51 13.76
CA GLU A 54 13.74 -13.56 14.75
C GLU A 54 14.37 -12.18 14.95
N GLU A 55 14.54 -11.41 13.88
CA GLU A 55 15.09 -10.04 13.94
C GLU A 55 14.22 -9.12 14.79
N SER A 56 12.89 -9.31 14.76
CA SER A 56 11.96 -8.48 15.54
C SER A 56 12.08 -8.70 17.05
N GLU A 57 12.63 -9.83 17.50
CA GLU A 57 12.85 -10.12 18.92
C GLU A 57 14.00 -9.32 19.53
N TYR A 58 14.92 -8.82 18.68
CA TYR A 58 16.09 -8.05 19.12
C TYR A 58 15.86 -6.53 19.05
N LEU A 59 14.70 -6.09 18.57
CA LEU A 59 14.35 -4.67 18.53
C LEU A 59 13.87 -4.18 19.89
N GLY A 60 14.31 -2.98 20.27
CA GLY A 60 14.04 -2.42 21.60
C GLY A 60 12.69 -1.72 21.66
N ASP A 61 12.62 -0.55 21.02
CA ASP A 61 11.44 0.30 20.97
C ASP A 61 10.83 0.26 19.57
N THR A 62 9.68 -0.40 19.43
CA THR A 62 9.05 -0.62 18.14
C THR A 62 7.62 -0.12 18.10
N ILE A 63 7.26 0.43 16.94
CA ILE A 63 5.89 0.82 16.62
C ILE A 63 5.43 0.14 15.32
N PRO A 64 4.12 -0.14 15.15
CA PRO A 64 3.62 -0.72 13.92
C PRO A 64 3.86 0.21 12.73
N PHE A 65 4.45 -0.32 11.65
CA PHE A 65 4.58 0.40 10.39
C PHE A 65 3.23 0.46 9.68
N PRO A 66 2.88 1.56 8.98
CA PRO A 66 1.54 1.73 8.47
C PRO A 66 1.28 0.81 7.28
N ILE A 67 0.06 0.27 7.22
CA ILE A 67 -0.41 -0.59 6.14
C ILE A 67 -1.51 0.15 5.38
N VAL A 68 -1.46 0.10 4.06
CA VAL A 68 -2.55 0.55 3.20
C VAL A 68 -3.26 -0.67 2.64
N LYS A 69 -4.52 -0.83 2.99
CA LYS A 69 -5.31 -1.93 2.45
C LYS A 69 -5.79 -1.56 1.05
N GLN A 70 -5.72 -2.52 0.15
CA GLN A 70 -6.07 -2.29 -1.26
C GLN A 70 -7.49 -1.74 -1.43
N HIS A 71 -8.47 -2.26 -0.68
CA HIS A 71 -9.86 -1.75 -0.75
C HIS A 71 -9.95 -0.28 -0.32
N GLU A 72 -9.25 0.15 0.73
CA GLU A 72 -9.22 1.54 1.18
C GLU A 72 -8.66 2.46 0.09
N ALA A 73 -7.60 2.03 -0.61
CA ALA A 73 -7.04 2.76 -1.74
C ALA A 73 -8.03 2.83 -2.93
N MET A 74 -8.74 1.75 -3.24
CA MET A 74 -9.73 1.74 -4.32
C MET A 74 -10.91 2.67 -4.02
N HIS A 75 -11.43 2.66 -2.80
CA HIS A 75 -12.50 3.57 -2.36
C HIS A 75 -12.04 5.03 -2.45
N ALA A 76 -10.86 5.33 -1.91
CA ALA A 76 -10.28 6.68 -1.98
C ALA A 76 -10.06 7.14 -3.43
N PHE A 77 -9.69 6.23 -4.34
CA PHE A 77 -9.56 6.55 -5.75
C PHE A 77 -10.91 6.91 -6.37
N VAL A 78 -11.95 6.11 -6.16
CA VAL A 78 -13.30 6.40 -6.67
C VAL A 78 -13.82 7.74 -6.14
N ASP A 79 -13.60 8.03 -4.86
CA ASP A 79 -14.00 9.30 -4.24
C ASP A 79 -13.21 10.49 -4.78
N SER A 80 -11.95 10.28 -5.16
CA SER A 80 -11.12 11.32 -5.79
C SER A 80 -11.54 11.63 -7.22
N ILE A 81 -12.20 10.70 -7.90
CA ILE A 81 -12.68 10.93 -9.27
C ILE A 81 -13.90 11.84 -9.21
N ASN A 82 -13.77 13.07 -9.71
CA ASN A 82 -14.88 13.99 -9.86
C ASN A 82 -15.83 13.63 -11.04
N ASN A 83 -16.34 12.40 -11.06
CA ASN A 83 -17.25 11.89 -12.09
C ASN A 83 -18.49 11.25 -11.47
N LYS A 84 -19.61 11.99 -11.48
CA LYS A 84 -20.91 11.56 -10.93
C LYS A 84 -21.38 10.20 -11.43
N ARG A 85 -21.06 9.82 -12.67
CA ARG A 85 -21.47 8.52 -13.22
C ARG A 85 -20.71 7.39 -12.55
N ILE A 86 -19.40 7.54 -12.38
CA ILE A 86 -18.54 6.57 -11.72
C ILE A 86 -18.93 6.48 -10.24
N THR A 87 -19.01 7.61 -9.55
CA THR A 87 -19.41 7.64 -8.13
C THR A 87 -20.76 6.96 -7.89
N ASN A 88 -21.75 7.17 -8.78
CA ASN A 88 -23.06 6.52 -8.67
C ASN A 88 -23.02 4.99 -8.88
N ILE A 89 -22.10 4.47 -9.71
CA ILE A 89 -21.91 3.03 -9.87
C ILE A 89 -21.44 2.42 -8.54
N PHE A 90 -20.50 3.08 -7.86
CA PHE A 90 -19.88 2.54 -6.64
C PHE A 90 -20.67 2.79 -5.36
N LYS A 91 -21.45 3.87 -5.27
CA LYS A 91 -22.18 4.28 -4.05
C LYS A 91 -23.15 3.23 -3.47
N HIS A 92 -23.69 2.35 -4.30
CA HIS A 92 -24.69 1.36 -3.89
C HIS A 92 -24.20 -0.09 -4.01
N LEU A 93 -22.91 -0.29 -4.27
CA LEU A 93 -22.35 -1.63 -4.39
C LEU A 93 -22.15 -2.27 -3.01
N PRO A 94 -22.52 -3.55 -2.84
CA PRO A 94 -22.05 -4.34 -1.71
C PRO A 94 -20.51 -4.41 -1.70
N GLU A 95 -19.90 -4.35 -0.52
CA GLU A 95 -18.42 -4.35 -0.37
C GLU A 95 -17.77 -5.58 -1.04
N GLN A 96 -18.41 -6.74 -0.94
CA GLN A 96 -17.95 -7.99 -1.56
C GLN A 96 -17.86 -7.93 -3.09
N ASP A 97 -18.64 -7.04 -3.73
CA ASP A 97 -18.67 -6.86 -5.18
C ASP A 97 -17.79 -5.69 -5.64
N PHE A 98 -17.37 -4.81 -4.70
CA PHE A 98 -16.67 -3.56 -5.01
C PHE A 98 -15.41 -3.81 -5.83
N GLY A 99 -14.50 -4.67 -5.37
CA GLY A 99 -13.24 -4.94 -6.07
C GLY A 99 -13.41 -5.52 -7.47
N LYS A 100 -14.43 -6.36 -7.67
CA LYS A 100 -14.74 -6.95 -8.99
C LYS A 100 -15.23 -5.88 -9.96
N VAL A 101 -16.14 -5.01 -9.52
CA VAL A 101 -16.65 -3.91 -10.35
C VAL A 101 -15.56 -2.87 -10.60
N PHE A 102 -14.73 -2.59 -9.58
CA PHE A 102 -13.59 -1.69 -9.68
C PHE A 102 -12.67 -2.10 -10.83
N TRP A 103 -12.17 -3.34 -10.81
CA TRP A 103 -11.32 -3.82 -11.89
C TRP A 103 -12.06 -3.92 -13.23
N GLY A 104 -13.36 -4.22 -13.23
CA GLY A 104 -14.16 -4.15 -14.47
C GLY A 104 -14.22 -2.76 -15.12
N VAL A 105 -14.01 -1.69 -14.35
CA VAL A 105 -14.00 -0.29 -14.83
C VAL A 105 -12.58 0.22 -15.11
N PHE A 106 -11.62 -0.12 -14.24
CA PHE A 106 -10.29 0.48 -14.24
C PHE A 106 -9.17 -0.44 -14.74
N ASP A 107 -9.40 -1.75 -14.89
CA ASP A 107 -8.45 -2.69 -15.52
C ASP A 107 -8.61 -2.71 -17.04
N ASP A 108 -8.42 -1.54 -17.68
CA ASP A 108 -8.48 -1.41 -19.13
C ASP A 108 -7.13 -1.63 -19.82
N GLY A 109 -6.07 -1.96 -19.03
CA GLY A 109 -4.68 -2.03 -19.49
C GLY A 109 -4.11 -0.70 -20.01
N GLY A 110 -4.88 0.39 -19.87
CA GLY A 110 -4.65 1.68 -20.50
C GLY A 110 -4.36 2.78 -19.47
N GLU A 111 -4.94 3.95 -19.71
CA GLU A 111 -4.67 5.12 -18.87
C GLU A 111 -5.40 5.05 -17.52
N ASN A 112 -6.56 4.41 -17.45
CA ASN A 112 -7.29 4.26 -16.18
C ASN A 112 -6.52 3.37 -15.20
N PHE A 113 -5.99 2.24 -15.70
CA PHE A 113 -5.14 1.36 -14.93
C PHE A 113 -3.90 2.08 -14.40
N ARG A 114 -3.20 2.83 -15.28
CA ARG A 114 -2.02 3.62 -14.88
C ARG A 114 -2.37 4.75 -13.90
N ALA A 115 -3.53 5.38 -14.05
CA ALA A 115 -4.00 6.43 -13.16
C ALA A 115 -4.27 5.88 -11.75
N TYR A 116 -4.91 4.72 -11.64
CA TYR A 116 -5.08 4.04 -10.35
C TYR A 116 -3.74 3.71 -9.71
N HIS A 117 -2.79 3.11 -10.45
CA HIS A 117 -1.49 2.76 -9.88
C HIS A 117 -0.71 3.97 -9.36
N ARG A 118 -0.70 5.09 -10.11
CA ARG A 118 -0.07 6.33 -9.63
C ARG A 118 -0.76 6.89 -8.39
N PHE A 119 -2.09 6.78 -8.33
CA PHE A 119 -2.85 7.18 -7.15
C PHE A 119 -2.54 6.30 -5.94
N GLU A 120 -2.54 4.98 -6.11
CA GLU A 120 -2.23 4.02 -5.06
C GLU A 120 -0.82 4.26 -4.49
N GLU A 121 0.16 4.50 -5.36
CA GLU A 121 1.51 4.90 -4.93
C GLU A 121 1.50 6.20 -4.12
N SER A 122 0.85 7.25 -4.62
CA SER A 122 0.74 8.53 -3.93
C SER A 122 0.04 8.42 -2.57
N CYS A 123 -1.03 7.63 -2.49
CA CYS A 123 -1.78 7.34 -1.27
C CYS A 123 -0.87 6.67 -0.23
N ARG A 124 -0.09 5.65 -0.64
CA ARG A 124 0.82 4.92 0.24
C ARG A 124 1.94 5.79 0.79
N TYR A 125 2.56 6.64 -0.04
CA TYR A 125 3.54 7.62 0.46
C TYR A 125 2.91 8.64 1.41
N SER A 126 1.70 9.11 1.12
CA SER A 126 0.97 10.04 2.00
C SER A 126 0.67 9.42 3.36
N VAL A 127 0.37 8.12 3.40
CA VAL A 127 0.15 7.37 4.64
C VAL A 127 1.45 7.23 5.45
N ILE A 128 2.59 6.94 4.80
CA ILE A 128 3.90 6.92 5.48
C ILE A 128 4.21 8.29 6.08
N ILE A 129 4.01 9.37 5.33
CA ILE A 129 4.26 10.74 5.78
C ILE A 129 3.41 11.05 7.01
N LYS A 130 2.09 10.82 6.90
CA LYS A 130 1.17 11.06 8.02
C LYS A 130 1.55 10.24 9.25
N TRP A 131 1.94 8.98 9.06
CA TRP A 131 2.40 8.14 10.16
C TRP A 131 3.69 8.66 10.80
N CYS A 132 4.63 9.21 10.01
CA CYS A 132 5.81 9.86 10.56
C CYS A 132 5.44 11.10 11.38
N GLU A 133 4.52 11.93 10.88
CA GLU A 133 4.01 13.11 11.58
C GLU A 133 3.32 12.74 12.90
N ASP A 134 2.40 11.77 12.87
CA ASP A 134 1.64 11.30 14.04
C ASP A 134 2.55 10.71 15.13
N ASN A 135 3.69 10.11 14.76
CA ASN A 135 4.66 9.50 15.68
C ASN A 135 5.90 10.38 15.96
N ASN A 136 5.92 11.65 15.49
CA ASN A 136 7.06 12.56 15.63
C ASN A 136 8.39 12.01 15.08
N ILE A 137 8.34 11.22 14.00
CA ILE A 137 9.53 10.66 13.33
C ILE A 137 10.03 11.68 12.30
N PRO A 138 11.26 12.23 12.45
CA PRO A 138 11.83 13.13 11.46
C PRO A 138 12.09 12.38 10.16
N TYR A 139 11.66 12.93 9.01
CA TYR A 139 11.84 12.29 7.71
C TYR A 139 12.27 13.29 6.62
N TYR A 140 12.78 12.76 5.51
CA TYR A 140 13.01 13.50 4.27
C TYR A 140 12.72 12.64 3.05
N ILE A 141 12.50 13.30 1.91
CA ILE A 141 12.29 12.65 0.61
C ILE A 141 13.32 13.21 -0.37
N LYS A 142 14.18 12.35 -0.91
CA LYS A 142 15.21 12.73 -1.90
C LYS A 142 14.78 12.41 -3.34
N ASP A 143 14.02 11.33 -3.53
CA ASP A 143 13.58 10.89 -4.85
C ASP A 143 12.54 11.86 -5.43
N LYS A 144 12.89 12.46 -6.58
CA LYS A 144 12.03 13.43 -7.28
C LYS A 144 10.75 12.80 -7.83
N ASP A 145 10.74 11.50 -8.13
CA ASP A 145 9.55 10.81 -8.61
C ASP A 145 8.53 10.66 -7.49
N ILE A 146 8.97 10.37 -6.27
CA ILE A 146 8.09 10.35 -5.08
C ILE A 146 7.49 11.74 -4.87
N ILE A 147 8.30 12.80 -4.96
CA ILE A 147 7.81 14.18 -4.83
C ILE A 147 6.76 14.51 -5.91
N LYS A 148 6.97 14.07 -7.16
CA LYS A 148 5.98 14.25 -8.24
C LYS A 148 4.69 13.46 -7.98
N LEU A 149 4.79 12.23 -7.48
CA LEU A 149 3.63 11.40 -7.13
C LEU A 149 2.80 12.04 -6.02
N LEU A 150 3.43 12.61 -5.01
CA LEU A 150 2.75 13.32 -3.92
C LEU A 150 2.06 14.62 -4.37
N GLN A 151 2.50 15.21 -5.48
CA GLN A 151 1.85 16.36 -6.11
C GLN A 151 0.70 15.94 -7.04
N TYR A 152 0.57 14.66 -7.36
CA TYR A 152 -0.49 14.15 -8.21
C TYR A 152 -1.84 14.26 -7.51
N ARG A 153 -2.78 14.96 -8.15
CA ARG A 153 -4.20 14.92 -7.79
C ARG A 153 -4.94 14.20 -8.90
N PRO A 154 -5.64 13.09 -8.59
CA PRO A 154 -6.65 12.58 -9.50
C PRO A 154 -7.68 13.68 -9.73
N TYR A 155 -8.05 13.86 -11.00
CA TYR A 155 -9.01 14.80 -11.60
C TYR A 155 -9.97 15.57 -10.67
#